data_AF-A0A7S3UVH5-F1
#
_entry.id   AF-A0A7S3UVH5-F1
#
_cell.length_a   1.000
_cell.length_b   1.000
_cell.length_c   1.000
_cell.angle_alpha   90.00
_cell.angle_beta   90.00
_cell.angle_gamma   90.00
#
_symmetry.space_group_name_H-M   'P 1'
#
loop_
_entity.id
_entity.type
_entity.pdbx_description
1 polymer ?
#
loop_
_entity_poly.entity_id
_entity_poly.type
_entity_poly.pdbx_seq_one_letter_code
_entity_poly.pdbx_strand_id
1 'polypeptide(L)'
;LRAVLAHFGLAASEARAQKVALALQREHFPDRIVMPTGSAGQSMNPLYKLEGAFNLDMLRQTYIPFLKKECMKTALITVIILLFLIQPQAAYYSMLVFTCEELAQGEYYLVADYNERCWTRKHMLWVGFGSIPGMLVYTFGLPAAAALILRAARGRDAAEGGRAEDNPYGFLYEGFQARFYYWECVIMVRKTLIVFVAVFISPYSDYTAGLVGFGVGLIFLVLQLETNPYADDALNRCEALGLVAASFTLLMGIFFEQDEVNSAARIVIGCFIVIFNATFIGYLGYVGYRDAWAMLDETKHQVKALKKTTTRLIHQQALTEEQRLRYQRARQAVSSLELQWQDQRKEYLKEIRKSLSNQPDPAGADAGG
;
A
#
# COMPACT_ATOMS: atom_id res chain seq x y z
N LEU A 1 1.44 -5.78 -13.07
CA LEU A 1 1.88 -4.72 -12.13
C LEU A 1 1.62 -3.29 -12.64
N ARG A 2 2.16 -2.85 -13.79
CA ARG A 2 1.88 -1.50 -14.35
C ARG A 2 0.39 -1.20 -14.59
N ALA A 3 -0.38 -2.18 -15.09
CA ALA A 3 -1.83 -2.03 -15.28
C ALA A 3 -2.60 -1.92 -13.96
N VAL A 4 -2.17 -2.65 -12.93
CA VAL A 4 -2.74 -2.61 -11.57
C VAL A 4 -2.40 -1.27 -10.91
N LEU A 5 -1.14 -0.82 -11.00
CA LEU A 5 -0.69 0.49 -10.50
C LEU A 5 -1.38 1.66 -11.24
N ALA A 6 -1.64 1.53 -12.53
CA ALA A 6 -2.41 2.52 -13.30
C ALA A 6 -3.89 2.53 -12.87
N HIS A 7 -4.49 1.38 -12.58
CA HIS A 7 -5.87 1.29 -12.13
C HIS A 7 -6.06 1.84 -10.71
N PHE A 8 -5.11 1.58 -9.80
CA PHE A 8 -5.05 2.19 -8.47
C PHE A 8 -4.72 3.69 -8.55
N GLY A 9 -3.86 4.11 -9.48
CA GLY A 9 -3.55 5.53 -9.73
C GLY A 9 -4.75 6.33 -10.24
N LEU A 10 -5.54 5.75 -11.15
CA LEU A 10 -6.77 6.34 -11.67
C LEU A 10 -7.88 6.37 -10.61
N ALA A 11 -8.10 5.27 -9.88
CA ALA A 11 -9.05 5.23 -8.77
C ALA A 11 -8.68 6.21 -7.64
N ALA A 12 -7.37 6.33 -7.33
CA ALA A 12 -6.87 7.33 -6.40
C ALA A 12 -7.06 8.76 -6.91
N SER A 13 -6.98 8.99 -8.22
CA SER A 13 -7.22 10.32 -8.82
C SER A 13 -8.70 10.73 -8.76
N GLU A 14 -9.63 9.81 -9.02
CA GLU A 14 -11.07 10.04 -8.90
C GLU A 14 -11.48 10.25 -7.45
N ALA A 15 -11.00 9.39 -6.53
CA ALA A 15 -11.27 9.55 -5.09
C ALA A 15 -10.68 10.86 -4.54
N ARG A 16 -9.52 11.32 -5.04
CA ARG A 16 -8.94 12.63 -4.68
C ARG A 16 -9.76 13.78 -5.23
N ALA A 17 -10.16 13.74 -6.50
CA ALA A 17 -11.03 14.76 -7.09
C ALA A 17 -12.37 14.87 -6.34
N GLN A 18 -12.92 13.73 -5.92
CA GLN A 18 -14.16 13.64 -5.17
C GLN A 18 -14.01 14.14 -3.72
N LYS A 19 -12.89 13.82 -3.04
CA LYS A 19 -12.54 14.40 -1.72
C LYS A 19 -12.34 15.91 -1.79
N VAL A 20 -11.72 16.43 -2.86
CA VAL A 20 -11.59 17.89 -3.05
C VAL A 20 -12.96 18.53 -3.30
N ALA A 21 -13.80 17.93 -4.14
CA ALA A 21 -15.16 18.42 -4.35
C ALA A 21 -15.98 18.43 -3.04
N LEU A 22 -15.86 17.40 -2.21
CA LEU A 22 -16.48 17.30 -0.89
C LEU A 22 -15.90 18.29 0.14
N ALA A 23 -14.57 18.50 0.16
CA ALA A 23 -13.93 19.46 1.04
C ALA A 23 -14.33 20.91 0.70
N LEU A 24 -14.37 21.24 -0.59
CA LEU A 24 -14.90 22.51 -1.09
C LEU A 24 -16.39 22.69 -0.74
N GLN A 25 -17.16 21.60 -0.76
CA GLN A 25 -18.57 21.62 -0.37
C GLN A 25 -18.76 21.79 1.15
N ARG A 26 -17.89 21.20 1.98
CA ARG A 26 -17.98 21.23 3.46
C ARG A 26 -17.55 22.57 4.05
N GLU A 27 -16.56 23.24 3.46
CA GLU A 27 -16.15 24.59 3.89
C GLU A 27 -17.15 25.69 3.50
N HIS A 28 -17.92 25.51 2.41
CA HIS A 28 -18.87 26.52 1.92
C HIS A 28 -20.34 26.31 2.32
N PHE A 29 -20.71 25.12 2.82
CA PHE A 29 -22.06 24.84 3.31
C PHE A 29 -22.00 24.26 4.74
N PRO A 30 -21.80 25.09 5.78
CA PRO A 30 -21.89 24.61 7.15
C PRO A 30 -23.34 24.18 7.44
N ASP A 31 -23.50 22.98 8.00
CA ASP A 31 -24.75 22.26 8.28
C ASP A 31 -25.77 22.95 9.24
N ARG A 32 -25.67 24.26 9.49
CA ARG A 32 -26.66 25.01 10.29
C ARG A 32 -26.86 26.42 9.77
N ILE A 33 -27.92 26.62 8.99
CA ILE A 33 -28.53 27.95 8.80
C ILE A 33 -29.61 28.08 9.88
N VAL A 34 -29.28 28.68 11.02
CA VAL A 34 -30.28 29.20 11.95
C VAL A 34 -30.77 30.53 11.37
N MET A 35 -32.04 30.57 10.96
CA MET A 35 -32.68 31.78 10.45
C MET A 35 -32.96 32.74 11.62
N PRO A 36 -32.53 34.02 11.57
CA PRO A 36 -32.97 34.99 12.56
C PRO A 36 -34.39 35.44 12.23
N THR A 37 -35.31 35.24 13.19
CA THR A 37 -36.65 35.82 13.18
C THR A 37 -36.55 37.28 13.65
N GLY A 38 -36.83 38.27 12.80
CA GLY A 38 -36.93 39.66 13.24
C GLY A 38 -37.08 40.73 12.15
N SER A 39 -38.29 41.27 12.05
CA SER A 39 -38.73 42.58 11.54
C SER A 39 -38.17 43.15 10.23
N ALA A 40 -39.08 43.17 9.23
CA ALA A 40 -39.38 44.22 8.26
C ALA A 40 -38.25 45.16 7.78
N GLY A 41 -37.94 45.06 6.48
CA GLY A 41 -37.52 46.23 5.69
C GLY A 41 -36.06 46.29 5.23
N GLN A 42 -35.50 45.20 4.71
CA GLN A 42 -34.41 45.23 3.71
C GLN A 42 -34.13 43.79 3.26
N SER A 43 -34.47 43.44 2.01
CA SER A 43 -34.09 42.15 1.43
C SER A 43 -32.61 42.18 1.07
N MET A 44 -31.73 41.92 2.04
CA MET A 44 -30.32 41.67 1.75
C MET A 44 -30.16 40.27 1.16
N ASN A 45 -29.82 40.23 -0.12
CA ASN A 45 -29.70 39.04 -0.94
C ASN A 45 -28.50 38.18 -0.46
N PRO A 46 -28.69 36.92 -0.02
CA PRO A 46 -27.58 36.05 0.45
C PRO A 46 -26.56 35.71 -0.66
N LEU A 47 -26.86 36.07 -1.92
CA LEU A 47 -25.98 35.93 -3.08
C LEU A 47 -24.76 36.85 -3.11
N TYR A 48 -24.68 37.91 -2.31
CA TYR A 48 -23.47 38.75 -2.27
C TYR A 48 -22.27 38.00 -1.63
N LYS A 49 -22.52 36.97 -0.80
CA LYS A 49 -21.44 36.08 -0.31
C LYS A 49 -20.94 35.12 -1.39
N LEU A 50 -21.71 34.87 -2.44
CA LEU A 50 -21.31 34.09 -3.62
C LEU A 50 -20.53 34.93 -4.64
N GLU A 51 -20.59 36.26 -4.56
CA GLU A 51 -19.84 37.20 -5.42
C GLU A 51 -18.31 37.04 -5.28
N GLY A 52 -17.83 36.46 -4.17
CA GLY A 52 -16.41 36.18 -3.94
C GLY A 52 -15.94 34.76 -4.25
N ALA A 53 -16.83 33.81 -4.52
CA ALA A 53 -16.56 32.39 -4.28
C ALA A 53 -15.97 31.57 -5.44
N PHE A 54 -15.80 32.14 -6.64
CA PHE A 54 -15.24 31.38 -7.77
C PHE A 54 -14.36 32.26 -8.68
N ASN A 55 -13.40 32.96 -8.08
CA ASN A 55 -12.34 33.60 -8.86
C ASN A 55 -11.28 32.54 -9.20
N LEU A 56 -10.83 32.46 -10.47
CA LEU A 56 -9.82 31.48 -10.91
C LEU A 56 -8.52 31.62 -10.10
N ASP A 57 -8.21 32.84 -9.66
CA ASP A 57 -7.07 33.13 -8.77
C ASP A 57 -7.28 32.63 -7.34
N MET A 58 -8.52 32.62 -6.82
CA MET A 58 -8.85 32.07 -5.50
C MET A 58 -8.71 30.54 -5.52
N LEU A 59 -9.24 29.89 -6.57
CA LEU A 59 -9.02 28.47 -6.81
C LEU A 59 -7.53 28.16 -6.92
N ARG A 60 -6.77 28.94 -7.70
CA ARG A 60 -5.31 28.76 -7.82
C ARG A 60 -4.59 28.90 -6.47
N GLN A 61 -4.95 29.89 -5.66
CA GLN A 61 -4.31 30.17 -4.37
C GLN A 61 -4.64 29.12 -3.30
N THR A 62 -5.82 28.49 -3.32
CA THR A 62 -6.20 27.48 -2.31
C THR A 62 -5.96 26.05 -2.80
N TYR A 63 -6.18 25.76 -4.07
CA TYR A 63 -6.10 24.41 -4.66
C TYR A 63 -4.65 23.95 -4.87
N ILE A 64 -3.74 24.80 -5.34
CA ILE A 64 -2.32 24.44 -5.54
C ILE A 64 -1.62 24.05 -4.23
N PRO A 65 -1.70 24.81 -3.12
CA PRO A 65 -1.05 24.41 -1.87
C PRO A 65 -1.71 23.17 -1.26
N PHE A 66 -3.04 23.02 -1.39
CA PHE A 66 -3.74 21.80 -0.99
C PHE A 66 -3.23 20.57 -1.76
N LEU A 67 -3.17 20.65 -3.10
CA LEU A 67 -2.61 19.61 -3.96
C LEU A 67 -1.16 19.29 -3.61
N LYS A 68 -0.33 20.32 -3.39
CA LYS A 68 1.07 20.13 -3.01
C LYS A 68 1.16 19.36 -1.67
N LYS A 69 0.33 19.71 -0.69
CA LYS A 69 0.27 19.03 0.62
C LYS A 69 -0.16 17.56 0.45
N GLU A 70 -1.20 17.29 -0.32
CA GLU A 70 -1.72 15.92 -0.54
C GLU A 70 -0.79 15.05 -1.40
N CYS A 71 -0.14 15.62 -2.42
CA CYS A 71 0.89 14.94 -3.20
C CYS A 71 2.11 14.59 -2.34
N MET A 72 2.58 15.53 -1.51
CA MET A 72 3.71 15.28 -0.59
C MET A 72 3.38 14.19 0.43
N LYS A 73 2.17 14.21 1.02
CA LYS A 73 1.69 13.14 1.92
C LYS A 73 1.67 11.79 1.20
N THR A 74 1.06 11.73 0.02
CA THR A 74 0.99 10.49 -0.78
C THR A 74 2.38 9.96 -1.13
N ALA A 75 3.29 10.84 -1.55
CA ALA A 75 4.66 10.47 -1.88
C ALA A 75 5.38 9.89 -0.65
N LEU A 76 5.24 10.56 0.51
CA LEU A 76 5.80 10.10 1.78
C LEU A 76 5.27 8.72 2.17
N ILE A 77 3.95 8.52 2.08
CA ILE A 77 3.29 7.22 2.34
C ILE A 77 3.88 6.12 1.46
N THR A 78 3.98 6.41 0.16
CA THR A 78 4.48 5.45 -0.82
C THR A 78 5.93 5.08 -0.53
N VAL A 79 6.77 6.06 -0.19
CA VAL A 79 8.17 5.82 0.21
C VAL A 79 8.25 4.94 1.45
N ILE A 80 7.44 5.21 2.47
CA ILE A 80 7.42 4.40 3.71
C ILE A 80 7.01 2.95 3.42
N ILE A 81 5.97 2.74 2.61
CA ILE A 81 5.53 1.39 2.20
C ILE A 81 6.66 0.67 1.45
N LEU A 82 7.32 1.34 0.51
CA LEU A 82 8.45 0.76 -0.22
C LEU A 82 9.61 0.39 0.70
N LEU A 83 9.93 1.24 1.70
CA LEU A 83 10.94 0.92 2.70
C LEU A 83 10.56 -0.33 3.52
N PHE A 84 9.29 -0.49 3.89
CA PHE A 84 8.80 -1.66 4.63
C PHE A 84 8.80 -2.93 3.79
N LEU A 85 8.57 -2.82 2.48
CA LEU A 85 8.65 -3.93 1.54
C LEU A 85 10.10 -4.37 1.28
N ILE A 86 11.04 -3.42 1.20
CA ILE A 86 12.46 -3.69 0.99
C ILE A 86 13.14 -4.19 2.27
N GLN A 87 12.62 -3.83 3.45
CA GLN A 87 13.18 -4.18 4.75
C GLN A 87 13.63 -5.65 4.90
N PRO A 88 12.81 -6.68 4.64
CA PRO A 88 13.22 -8.07 4.85
C PRO A 88 14.35 -8.50 3.90
N GLN A 89 14.36 -8.00 2.66
CA GLN A 89 15.45 -8.27 1.71
C GLN A 89 16.75 -7.60 2.15
N ALA A 90 16.68 -6.33 2.56
CA ALA A 90 17.83 -5.61 3.08
C ALA A 90 18.40 -6.28 4.35
N ALA A 91 17.54 -6.75 5.25
CA ALA A 91 17.94 -7.53 6.42
C ALA A 91 18.63 -8.83 6.02
N TYR A 92 18.07 -9.58 5.05
CA TYR A 92 18.66 -10.82 4.55
C TYR A 92 20.08 -10.61 4.01
N TYR A 93 20.27 -9.67 3.07
CA TYR A 93 21.60 -9.42 2.51
C TYR A 93 22.59 -8.86 3.53
N SER A 94 22.11 -8.09 4.52
CA SER A 94 22.96 -7.60 5.60
C SER A 94 23.46 -8.76 6.46
N MET A 95 22.60 -9.73 6.79
CA MET A 95 22.96 -10.88 7.62
C MET A 95 23.77 -11.94 6.84
N LEU A 96 23.54 -12.10 5.54
CA LEU A 96 24.19 -13.11 4.70
C LEU A 96 25.71 -12.95 4.62
N VAL A 97 26.25 -11.75 4.86
CA VAL A 97 27.71 -11.52 4.91
C VAL A 97 28.37 -12.31 6.06
N PHE A 98 27.61 -12.74 7.07
CA PHE A 98 28.16 -13.52 8.18
C PHE A 98 28.18 -15.04 7.94
N THR A 99 27.60 -15.54 6.85
CA THR A 99 27.51 -16.98 6.60
C THR A 99 28.75 -17.49 5.87
N CYS A 100 29.61 -18.20 6.60
CA CYS A 100 30.84 -18.77 6.09
C CYS A 100 30.81 -20.30 6.19
N GLU A 101 31.28 -20.97 5.14
CA GLU A 101 31.38 -22.43 5.05
C GLU A 101 32.84 -22.86 4.91
N GLU A 102 33.22 -23.98 5.55
CA GLU A 102 34.57 -24.54 5.45
C GLU A 102 34.68 -25.44 4.22
N LEU A 103 35.48 -25.04 3.22
CA LEU A 103 35.69 -25.82 1.99
C LEU A 103 36.99 -26.64 2.02
N ALA A 104 37.97 -26.19 2.79
CA ALA A 104 39.21 -26.92 3.05
C ALA A 104 39.62 -26.69 4.51
N GLN A 105 40.50 -27.54 5.05
CA GLN A 105 40.90 -27.49 6.46
C GLN A 105 41.35 -26.09 6.88
N GLY A 106 40.55 -25.43 7.73
CA GLY A 106 40.82 -24.08 8.24
C GLY A 106 40.57 -22.93 7.25
N GLU A 107 39.97 -23.21 6.09
CA GLU A 107 39.70 -22.26 5.02
C GLU A 107 38.19 -22.05 4.87
N TYR A 108 37.71 -20.92 5.37
CA TYR A 108 36.31 -20.51 5.33
C TYR A 108 36.04 -19.58 4.15
N TYR A 109 34.97 -19.83 3.42
CA TYR A 109 34.53 -19.04 2.26
C TYR A 109 33.10 -18.56 2.45
N LEU A 110 32.80 -17.39 1.88
CA LEU A 110 31.49 -16.77 2.00
C LEU A 110 30.45 -17.54 1.16
N VAL A 111 29.35 -17.97 1.76
CA VAL A 111 28.29 -18.75 1.06
C VAL A 111 27.65 -17.92 -0.06
N ALA A 112 27.57 -16.60 0.08
CA ALA A 112 27.06 -15.70 -0.95
C ALA A 112 27.97 -15.61 -2.19
N ASP A 113 29.28 -15.82 -2.02
CA ASP A 113 30.28 -15.81 -3.09
C ASP A 113 31.54 -16.57 -2.67
N TYR A 114 31.68 -17.81 -3.14
CA TYR A 114 32.83 -18.67 -2.83
C TYR A 114 34.18 -18.16 -3.35
N ASN A 115 34.22 -17.09 -4.15
CA ASN A 115 35.48 -16.44 -4.51
C ASN A 115 36.06 -15.60 -3.37
N GLU A 116 35.26 -15.29 -2.34
CA GLU A 116 35.66 -14.47 -1.21
C GLU A 116 35.96 -15.34 0.03
N ARG A 117 37.22 -15.33 0.47
CA ARG A 117 37.64 -15.98 1.71
C ARG A 117 37.18 -15.16 2.93
N CYS A 118 36.53 -15.83 3.86
CA CYS A 118 36.09 -15.26 5.13
C CYS A 118 37.27 -14.83 6.02
N TRP A 119 36.99 -13.87 6.90
CA TRP A 119 37.95 -13.31 7.86
C TRP A 119 39.19 -12.62 7.26
N THR A 120 39.21 -12.42 5.95
CA THR A 120 40.22 -11.59 5.28
C THR A 120 39.96 -10.11 5.50
N ARG A 121 40.96 -9.25 5.27
CA ARG A 121 40.80 -7.79 5.37
C ARG A 121 39.65 -7.27 4.49
N LYS A 122 39.48 -7.82 3.29
CA LYS A 122 38.40 -7.46 2.37
C LYS A 122 37.03 -7.85 2.94
N HIS A 123 36.89 -9.08 3.45
CA HIS A 123 35.67 -9.53 4.10
C HIS A 123 35.32 -8.68 5.33
N MET A 124 36.31 -8.37 6.18
CA MET A 124 36.10 -7.54 7.37
C MET A 124 35.66 -6.10 7.04
N LEU A 125 36.08 -5.55 5.89
CA LEU A 125 35.58 -4.25 5.42
C LEU A 125 34.10 -4.33 5.03
N TRP A 126 33.68 -5.40 4.33
CA TRP A 126 32.26 -5.62 4.01
C TRP A 126 31.41 -5.83 5.26
N VAL A 127 31.92 -6.57 6.25
CA VAL A 127 31.28 -6.73 7.56
C VAL A 127 31.13 -5.37 8.25
N GLY A 128 32.23 -4.61 8.36
CA GLY A 128 32.27 -3.36 9.11
C GLY A 128 31.49 -2.20 8.48
N PHE A 129 31.55 -2.05 7.15
CA PHE A 129 30.96 -0.90 6.45
C PHE A 129 29.68 -1.23 5.67
N GLY A 130 29.46 -2.49 5.31
CA GLY A 130 28.23 -2.92 4.64
C GLY A 130 27.24 -3.53 5.62
N SER A 131 27.62 -4.66 6.21
CA SER A 131 26.72 -5.51 6.99
C SER A 131 26.28 -4.87 8.32
N ILE A 132 27.22 -4.42 9.15
CA ILE A 132 26.89 -3.82 10.46
C ILE A 132 25.99 -2.57 10.30
N PRO A 133 26.32 -1.59 9.44
CA PRO A 133 25.43 -0.46 9.20
C PRO A 133 24.09 -0.88 8.59
N GLY A 134 24.10 -1.85 7.67
CA GLY A 134 22.89 -2.41 7.07
C GLY A 134 21.95 -3.04 8.10
N MET A 135 22.47 -3.82 9.04
CA MET A 135 21.70 -4.37 10.15
C MET A 135 21.18 -3.27 11.07
N LEU A 136 22.04 -2.33 11.47
CA LEU A 136 21.62 -1.22 12.34
C LEU A 136 20.51 -0.38 11.71
N VAL A 137 20.55 -0.12 10.40
CA VAL A 137 19.53 0.68 9.71
C VAL A 137 18.28 -0.14 9.40
N TYR A 138 18.41 -1.29 8.73
CA TYR A 138 17.26 -2.02 8.19
C TYR A 138 16.69 -3.08 9.13
N THR A 139 17.53 -3.72 9.94
CA THR A 139 17.07 -4.76 10.88
C THR A 139 16.50 -4.14 12.15
N PHE A 140 17.21 -3.17 12.75
CA PHE A 140 16.83 -2.58 14.04
C PHE A 140 16.30 -1.16 13.92
N GLY A 141 16.96 -0.32 13.12
CA GLY A 141 16.68 1.10 13.02
C GLY A 141 15.30 1.39 12.45
N LEU A 142 14.89 0.69 11.40
CA LEU A 142 13.61 0.92 10.75
C LEU A 142 12.41 0.51 11.64
N PRO A 143 12.38 -0.69 12.27
CA PRO A 143 11.34 -1.01 13.26
C PRO A 143 11.35 -0.07 14.47
N ALA A 144 12.52 0.32 14.97
CA ALA A 144 12.64 1.24 16.10
C ALA A 144 12.13 2.65 15.74
N ALA A 145 12.50 3.17 14.57
CA ALA A 145 12.03 4.45 14.07
C ALA A 145 10.51 4.43 13.87
N ALA A 146 9.95 3.38 13.27
CA ALA A 146 8.51 3.20 13.13
C ALA A 146 7.82 3.22 14.52
N ALA A 147 8.33 2.46 15.49
CA ALA A 147 7.76 2.43 16.84
C ALA A 147 7.84 3.80 17.56
N LEU A 148 8.96 4.53 17.41
CA LEU A 148 9.14 5.86 17.98
C LEU A 148 8.22 6.90 17.34
N ILE A 149 8.10 6.90 16.01
CA ILE A 149 7.20 7.79 15.27
C ILE A 149 5.75 7.53 15.69
N LEU A 150 5.34 6.27 15.76
CA LEU A 150 4.00 5.88 16.19
C LEU A 150 3.70 6.28 17.64
N ARG A 151 4.67 6.12 18.55
CA ARG A 151 4.53 6.54 19.95
C ARG A 151 4.42 8.07 20.08
N ALA A 152 5.23 8.81 19.33
CA ALA A 152 5.19 10.27 19.30
C ALA A 152 3.87 10.80 18.70
N ALA A 153 3.40 10.19 17.61
CA ALA A 153 2.11 10.47 16.98
C ALA A 153 0.95 10.30 17.98
N ARG A 154 0.89 9.17 18.69
CA ARG A 154 -0.15 8.91 19.69
C ARG A 154 -0.11 9.90 20.86
N GLY A 155 1.09 10.32 21.29
CA GLY A 155 1.24 11.33 22.33
C GLY A 155 0.63 12.69 21.94
N ARG A 156 0.73 13.08 20.67
CA ARG A 156 0.12 14.31 20.14
C ARG A 156 -1.40 14.20 20.01
N ASP A 157 -1.89 13.10 19.43
CA ASP A 157 -3.33 12.84 19.27
C ASP A 157 -4.04 12.87 20.65
N ALA A 158 -3.41 12.32 21.69
CA ALA A 158 -3.92 12.34 23.05
C ALA A 158 -3.86 13.72 23.74
N ALA A 159 -2.88 14.55 23.41
CA ALA A 159 -2.69 15.88 24.01
C ALA A 159 -3.57 16.97 23.37
N GLU A 160 -3.80 16.88 22.05
CA GLU A 160 -4.49 17.92 21.29
C GLU A 160 -5.96 17.58 20.99
N GLY A 161 -6.42 16.38 21.35
CA GLY A 161 -7.76 15.88 20.98
C GLY A 161 -7.97 15.78 19.46
N GLY A 162 -6.87 15.79 18.70
CA GLY A 162 -6.84 15.83 17.25
C GLY A 162 -7.29 14.52 16.61
N ARG A 163 -7.97 14.62 15.46
CA ARG A 163 -8.34 13.44 14.65
C ARG A 163 -7.10 12.92 13.92
N ALA A 164 -7.00 11.61 13.75
CA ALA A 164 -5.90 10.95 13.01
C ALA A 164 -5.69 11.52 11.58
N GLU A 165 -6.71 12.15 11.00
CA GLU A 165 -6.69 12.81 9.68
C GLU A 165 -5.68 13.98 9.58
N ASP A 166 -5.37 14.63 10.71
CA ASP A 166 -4.44 15.76 10.76
C ASP A 166 -2.97 15.30 10.90
N ASN A 167 -2.76 14.02 11.22
CA ASN A 167 -1.45 13.45 11.42
C ASN A 167 -0.89 12.89 10.10
N PRO A 168 0.28 13.36 9.61
CA PRO A 168 0.89 12.82 8.39
C PRO A 168 1.28 11.34 8.50
N TYR A 169 1.36 10.81 9.73
CA TYR A 169 1.64 9.40 10.02
C TYR A 169 0.38 8.58 10.31
N GLY A 170 -0.80 9.20 10.28
CA GLY A 170 -2.12 8.58 10.51
C GLY A 170 -2.29 7.27 9.75
N PHE A 171 -1.85 7.27 8.49
CA PHE A 171 -1.96 6.11 7.60
C PHE A 171 -1.25 4.84 8.11
N LEU A 172 -0.18 4.96 8.93
CA LEU A 172 0.53 3.77 9.44
C LEU A 172 -0.32 2.98 10.44
N TYR A 173 -1.25 3.64 11.13
CA TYR A 173 -2.06 3.02 12.18
C TYR A 173 -3.57 3.03 11.89
N GLU A 174 -4.03 3.73 10.86
CA GLU A 174 -5.46 3.81 10.48
C GLU A 174 -6.06 2.44 10.10
N GLY A 175 -5.25 1.51 9.59
CA GLY A 175 -5.67 0.14 9.30
C GLY A 175 -5.75 -0.79 10.53
N PHE A 176 -5.28 -0.34 11.69
CA PHE A 176 -5.20 -1.12 12.92
C PHE A 176 -6.17 -0.58 13.98
N GLN A 177 -6.57 -1.45 14.91
CA GLN A 177 -7.29 -1.02 16.08
C GLN A 177 -6.42 -0.07 16.93
N ALA A 178 -7.01 0.95 17.54
CA ALA A 178 -6.30 1.96 18.33
C ALA A 178 -5.42 1.36 19.45
N ARG A 179 -5.80 0.19 19.99
CA ARG A 179 -5.00 -0.55 20.98
C ARG A 179 -3.71 -1.13 20.39
N PHE A 180 -3.74 -1.58 19.13
CA PHE A 180 -2.66 -2.32 18.45
C PHE A 180 -1.97 -1.49 17.34
N TYR A 181 -1.91 -0.18 17.50
CA TYR A 181 -1.29 0.76 16.54
C TYR A 181 0.18 0.43 16.17
N TYR A 182 0.89 -0.34 16.99
CA TYR A 182 2.29 -0.76 16.77
C TYR A 182 2.42 -2.09 16.01
N TRP A 183 1.31 -2.69 15.56
CA TRP A 183 1.33 -4.04 15.00
C TRP A 183 2.21 -4.21 13.77
N GLU A 184 2.34 -3.15 12.95
CA GLU A 184 3.27 -3.16 11.81
C GLU A 184 4.72 -3.44 12.25
N CYS A 185 5.13 -2.96 13.42
CA CYS A 185 6.45 -3.27 13.99
C CYS A 185 6.58 -4.75 14.39
N VAL A 186 5.49 -5.35 14.89
CA VAL A 186 5.43 -6.79 15.23
C VAL A 186 5.60 -7.64 13.97
N ILE A 187 4.99 -7.24 12.85
CA ILE A 187 5.16 -7.90 11.54
C ILE A 187 6.61 -7.81 11.06
N MET A 188 7.29 -6.67 11.22
CA MET A 188 8.70 -6.52 10.87
C MET A 188 9.62 -7.40 11.72
N VAL A 189 9.37 -7.46 13.03
CA VAL A 189 10.12 -8.34 13.93
C VAL A 189 9.94 -9.80 13.52
N ARG A 190 8.71 -10.24 13.21
CA ARG A 190 8.44 -11.58 12.68
C ARG A 190 9.26 -11.89 11.43
N LYS A 191 9.20 -11.01 10.42
CA LYS A 191 9.93 -11.17 9.16
C LYS A 191 11.44 -11.26 9.41
N THR A 192 11.95 -10.43 10.32
CA THR A 192 13.36 -10.42 10.72
C THR A 192 13.78 -11.72 11.41
N LEU A 193 12.93 -12.27 12.29
CA LEU A 193 13.19 -13.57 12.92
C LEU A 193 13.23 -14.71 11.90
N ILE A 194 12.33 -14.72 10.92
CA ILE A 194 12.35 -15.72 9.83
C ILE A 194 13.63 -15.59 8.99
N VAL A 195 14.04 -14.36 8.65
CA VAL A 195 15.32 -14.10 7.96
C VAL A 195 16.50 -14.59 8.80
N PHE A 196 16.51 -14.32 10.10
CA PHE A 196 17.56 -14.80 11.00
C PHE A 196 17.66 -16.33 11.00
N VAL A 197 16.53 -17.04 11.06
CA VAL A 197 16.50 -18.51 10.98
C VAL A 197 17.07 -19.00 9.63
N ALA A 198 16.63 -18.39 8.52
CA ALA A 198 17.10 -18.76 7.19
C ALA A 198 18.60 -18.55 6.99
N VAL A 199 19.16 -17.46 7.55
CA VAL A 199 20.58 -17.13 7.37
C VAL A 199 21.48 -17.87 8.35
N PHE A 200 21.12 -17.95 9.63
CA PHE A 200 22.02 -18.45 10.67
C PHE A 200 21.77 -19.91 11.07
N ILE A 201 20.59 -20.48 10.80
CA ILE A 201 20.27 -21.87 11.20
C ILE A 201 20.31 -22.80 10.00
N SER A 202 19.80 -22.38 8.83
CA SER A 202 19.76 -23.22 7.61
C SER A 202 21.13 -23.79 7.23
N PRO A 203 22.26 -23.04 7.27
CA PRO A 203 23.56 -23.59 6.90
C PRO A 203 24.03 -24.78 7.75
N TYR A 204 23.49 -24.94 8.97
CA TYR A 204 23.83 -26.05 9.85
C TYR A 204 22.87 -27.23 9.70
N SER A 205 21.57 -26.97 9.53
CA SER A 205 20.55 -27.99 9.41
C SER A 205 19.24 -27.41 8.88
N ASP A 206 18.85 -27.80 7.68
CA ASP A 206 17.57 -27.40 7.08
C ASP A 206 16.37 -27.92 7.88
N TYR A 207 16.47 -29.12 8.44
CA TYR A 207 15.47 -29.66 9.36
C TYR A 207 15.26 -28.74 10.58
N THR A 208 16.35 -28.35 11.24
CA THR A 208 16.30 -27.49 12.43
C THR A 208 15.79 -26.10 12.07
N ALA A 209 16.24 -25.53 10.95
CA ALA A 209 15.78 -24.24 10.46
C ALA A 209 14.28 -24.26 10.14
N GLY A 210 13.79 -25.31 9.47
CA GLY A 210 12.37 -25.50 9.19
C GLY A 210 11.54 -25.59 10.47
N LEU A 211 12.00 -26.36 11.47
CA LEU A 211 11.28 -26.52 12.73
C LEU A 211 11.24 -25.21 13.55
N VAL A 212 12.36 -24.49 13.64
CA VAL A 212 12.41 -23.20 14.34
C VAL A 212 11.56 -22.16 13.59
N GLY A 213 11.65 -22.11 12.27
CA GLY A 213 10.83 -21.23 11.43
C GLY A 213 9.34 -21.50 11.57
N PHE A 214 8.94 -22.78 11.61
CA PHE A 214 7.58 -23.20 11.89
C PHE A 214 7.12 -22.75 13.29
N GLY A 215 7.96 -22.93 14.31
CA GLY A 215 7.69 -22.47 15.67
C GLY A 215 7.47 -20.95 15.76
N VAL A 216 8.31 -20.16 15.07
CA VAL A 216 8.10 -18.71 14.94
C VAL A 216 6.76 -18.42 14.27
N GLY A 217 6.44 -19.08 13.16
CA GLY A 217 5.15 -18.96 12.47
C GLY A 217 3.95 -19.20 13.40
N LEU A 218 4.00 -20.27 14.20
CA LEU A 218 2.95 -20.61 15.15
C LEU A 218 2.80 -19.57 16.28
N ILE A 219 3.90 -19.10 16.87
CA ILE A 219 3.85 -18.06 17.91
C ILE A 219 3.14 -16.82 17.37
N PHE A 220 3.50 -16.36 16.18
CA PHE A 220 2.87 -15.19 15.58
C PHE A 220 1.45 -15.45 15.09
N LEU A 221 1.10 -16.68 14.72
CA LEU A 221 -0.29 -17.07 14.44
C LEU A 221 -1.15 -16.95 15.70
N VAL A 222 -0.69 -17.47 16.83
CA VAL A 222 -1.40 -17.35 18.12
C VAL A 222 -1.55 -15.87 18.49
N LEU A 223 -0.48 -15.08 18.39
CA LEU A 223 -0.54 -13.64 18.65
C LEU A 223 -1.56 -12.95 17.72
N GLN A 224 -1.61 -13.28 16.44
CA GLN A 224 -2.56 -12.71 15.49
C GLN A 224 -4.02 -13.04 15.82
N LEU A 225 -4.29 -14.29 16.22
CA LEU A 225 -5.63 -14.77 16.58
C LEU A 225 -6.13 -14.14 17.89
N GLU A 226 -5.23 -13.96 18.87
CA GLU A 226 -5.56 -13.36 20.17
C GLU A 226 -5.75 -11.83 20.08
N THR A 227 -4.96 -11.14 19.28
CA THR A 227 -5.01 -9.67 19.22
C THR A 227 -6.01 -9.14 18.20
N ASN A 228 -6.27 -9.84 17.09
CA ASN A 228 -7.08 -9.35 15.95
C ASN A 228 -6.80 -7.86 15.65
N PRO A 229 -5.54 -7.53 15.32
CA PRO A 229 -5.01 -6.17 15.38
C PRO A 229 -5.57 -5.25 14.30
N TYR A 230 -6.05 -5.78 13.17
CA TYR A 230 -6.62 -4.97 12.10
C TYR A 230 -8.01 -4.48 12.47
N ALA A 231 -8.37 -3.29 11.99
CA ALA A 231 -9.71 -2.74 12.17
C ALA A 231 -10.77 -3.50 11.34
N ASP A 232 -10.36 -4.11 10.23
CA ASP A 232 -11.20 -4.96 9.38
C ASP A 232 -10.97 -6.44 9.68
N ASP A 233 -12.04 -7.15 10.04
CA ASP A 233 -12.01 -8.60 10.30
C ASP A 233 -11.62 -9.43 9.08
N ALA A 234 -11.90 -8.95 7.86
CA ALA A 234 -11.45 -9.63 6.64
C ALA A 234 -9.92 -9.64 6.55
N LEU A 235 -9.27 -8.53 6.90
CA LEU A 235 -7.80 -8.43 6.96
C LEU A 235 -7.23 -9.33 8.06
N ASN A 236 -7.85 -9.35 9.25
CA ASN A 236 -7.45 -10.26 10.33
C ASN A 236 -7.47 -11.73 9.89
N ARG A 237 -8.55 -12.15 9.22
CA ARG A 237 -8.69 -13.51 8.68
C ARG A 237 -7.66 -13.81 7.59
N CYS A 238 -7.43 -12.88 6.67
CA CYS A 238 -6.44 -13.05 5.60
C CYS A 238 -5.02 -13.21 6.16
N GLU A 239 -4.63 -12.42 7.15
CA GLU A 239 -3.33 -12.53 7.81
C GLU A 239 -3.18 -13.85 8.57
N ALA A 240 -4.20 -14.25 9.34
CA ALA A 240 -4.18 -15.53 10.05
C ALA A 240 -4.09 -16.73 9.09
N LEU A 241 -4.89 -16.73 8.02
CA LEU A 241 -4.83 -17.77 6.99
C LEU A 241 -3.48 -17.78 6.26
N GLY A 242 -2.86 -16.62 6.04
CA GLY A 242 -1.52 -16.52 5.48
C GLY A 242 -0.45 -17.13 6.38
N LEU A 243 -0.56 -16.89 7.70
CA LEU A 243 0.33 -17.53 8.68
C LEU A 243 0.12 -19.04 8.75
N VAL A 244 -1.13 -19.53 8.66
CA VAL A 244 -1.42 -20.96 8.55
C VAL A 244 -0.80 -21.54 7.29
N ALA A 245 -0.96 -20.89 6.13
CA ALA A 245 -0.40 -21.36 4.86
C ALA A 245 1.13 -21.39 4.85
N ALA A 246 1.77 -20.35 5.39
CA ALA A 246 3.22 -20.32 5.54
C ALA A 246 3.72 -21.42 6.49
N SER A 247 3.08 -21.59 7.65
CA SER A 247 3.46 -22.61 8.63
C SER A 247 3.25 -24.02 8.08
N PHE A 248 2.14 -24.26 7.39
CA PHE A 248 1.86 -25.52 6.70
C PHE A 248 2.91 -25.82 5.62
N THR A 249 3.28 -24.82 4.82
CA THR A 249 4.32 -24.96 3.79
C THR A 249 5.68 -25.30 4.38
N LEU A 250 6.07 -24.63 5.48
CA LEU A 250 7.30 -24.95 6.20
C LEU A 250 7.28 -26.37 6.74
N LEU A 251 6.19 -26.79 7.39
CA LEU A 251 6.05 -28.13 7.93
C LEU A 251 6.15 -29.20 6.85
N MET A 252 5.43 -29.04 5.74
CA MET A 252 5.48 -29.98 4.62
C MET A 252 6.84 -29.95 3.89
N GLY A 253 7.50 -28.80 3.85
CA GLY A 253 8.87 -28.66 3.33
C GLY A 253 9.88 -29.50 4.11
N ILE A 254 9.75 -29.59 5.44
CA ILE A 254 10.62 -30.44 6.28
C ILE A 254 10.48 -31.91 5.88
N PHE A 255 9.24 -32.39 5.67
CA PHE A 255 8.98 -33.76 5.22
C PHE A 255 9.45 -34.01 3.78
N PHE A 256 9.35 -33.00 2.91
CA PHE A 256 9.79 -33.10 1.52
C PHE A 256 11.30 -33.35 1.41
N GLU A 257 12.09 -32.73 2.29
CA GLU A 257 13.55 -32.79 2.30
C GLU A 257 14.12 -34.08 2.92
N GLN A 258 13.30 -34.90 3.60
CA GLN A 258 13.81 -36.13 4.22
C GLN A 258 14.28 -37.15 3.18
N ASP A 259 15.45 -37.74 3.42
CA ASP A 259 16.06 -38.75 2.54
C ASP A 259 15.28 -40.06 2.52
N GLU A 260 14.56 -40.42 3.59
CA GLU A 260 13.79 -41.68 3.63
C GLU A 260 12.50 -41.64 2.80
N VAL A 261 12.09 -40.46 2.31
CA VAL A 261 10.85 -40.29 1.56
C VAL A 261 11.07 -40.70 0.09
N ASN A 262 10.36 -41.74 -0.35
CA ASN A 262 10.44 -42.21 -1.72
C ASN A 262 9.94 -41.15 -2.73
N SER A 263 10.36 -41.29 -3.99
CA SER A 263 10.06 -40.30 -5.05
C SER A 263 8.56 -40.08 -5.26
N ALA A 264 7.73 -41.13 -5.13
CA ALA A 264 6.28 -41.03 -5.29
C ALA A 264 5.65 -40.18 -4.17
N ALA A 265 6.03 -40.43 -2.91
CA ALA A 265 5.57 -39.67 -1.76
C ALA A 265 6.05 -38.21 -1.84
N ARG A 266 7.28 -37.96 -2.29
CA ARG A 266 7.81 -36.60 -2.49
C ARG A 266 7.00 -35.80 -3.51
N ILE A 267 6.58 -36.42 -4.62
CA ILE A 267 5.66 -35.82 -5.60
C ILE A 267 4.30 -35.49 -4.96
N VAL A 268 3.73 -36.42 -4.18
CA VAL A 268 2.44 -36.21 -3.50
C VAL A 268 2.52 -35.04 -2.52
N ILE A 269 3.57 -34.97 -1.69
CA ILE A 269 3.80 -33.85 -0.76
C ILE A 269 3.93 -32.54 -1.54
N GLY A 270 4.74 -32.51 -2.60
CA GLY A 270 4.90 -31.34 -3.46
C GLY A 270 3.58 -30.86 -4.07
N CYS A 271 2.77 -31.77 -4.61
CA CYS A 271 1.43 -31.44 -5.10
C CYS A 271 0.53 -30.87 -3.99
N PHE A 272 0.57 -31.44 -2.79
CA PHE A 272 -0.22 -30.97 -1.66
C PHE A 272 0.17 -29.54 -1.23
N ILE A 273 1.47 -29.24 -1.18
CA ILE A 273 1.98 -27.88 -0.94
C ILE A 273 1.46 -26.90 -1.98
N VAL A 274 1.59 -27.25 -3.27
CA VAL A 274 1.19 -26.36 -4.38
C VAL A 274 -0.33 -26.13 -4.36
N ILE A 275 -1.14 -27.18 -4.21
CA ILE A 275 -2.60 -27.06 -4.18
C ILE A 275 -3.03 -26.20 -2.99
N PHE A 276 -2.49 -26.44 -1.80
CA PHE A 276 -2.84 -25.69 -0.59
C PHE A 276 -2.55 -24.20 -0.75
N ASN A 277 -1.35 -23.84 -1.23
CA ASN A 277 -0.98 -22.44 -1.47
C ASN A 277 -1.78 -21.81 -2.61
N ALA A 278 -2.08 -22.55 -3.68
CA ALA A 278 -2.92 -22.06 -4.77
C ALA A 278 -4.35 -21.77 -4.29
N THR A 279 -4.92 -22.61 -3.43
CA THR A 279 -6.23 -22.35 -2.81
C THR A 279 -6.20 -21.09 -1.94
N PHE A 280 -5.14 -20.90 -1.14
CA PHE A 280 -4.98 -19.69 -0.34
C PHE A 280 -4.87 -18.43 -1.21
N ILE A 281 -4.03 -18.44 -2.25
CA ILE A 281 -3.90 -17.33 -3.20
C ILE A 281 -5.22 -17.05 -3.91
N GLY A 282 -5.95 -18.10 -4.32
CA GLY A 282 -7.27 -17.98 -4.93
C GLY A 282 -8.29 -17.32 -3.99
N TYR A 283 -8.29 -17.70 -2.70
CA TYR A 283 -9.12 -17.06 -1.67
C TYR A 283 -8.77 -15.59 -1.48
N LEU A 284 -7.48 -15.22 -1.40
CA LEU A 284 -7.05 -13.83 -1.32
C LEU A 284 -7.51 -13.02 -2.55
N GLY A 285 -7.37 -13.61 -3.74
CA GLY A 285 -7.83 -12.99 -4.98
C GLY A 285 -9.34 -12.76 -5.00
N TYR A 286 -10.13 -13.72 -4.50
CA TYR A 286 -11.58 -13.58 -4.37
C TYR A 286 -11.99 -12.47 -3.40
N VAL A 287 -11.38 -12.42 -2.20
CA VAL A 287 -11.65 -11.36 -1.21
C VAL A 287 -11.29 -10.00 -1.77
N GLY A 288 -10.09 -9.86 -2.36
CA GLY A 288 -9.65 -8.62 -2.97
C GLY A 288 -10.54 -8.17 -4.14
N TYR A 289 -11.01 -9.11 -4.97
CA TYR A 289 -11.96 -8.83 -6.05
C TYR A 289 -13.31 -8.33 -5.51
N ARG A 290 -13.86 -9.00 -4.50
CA ARG A 290 -15.12 -8.63 -3.85
C ARG A 290 -15.04 -7.21 -3.28
N ASP A 291 -13.98 -6.90 -2.56
CA ASP A 291 -13.82 -5.60 -1.89
C ASP A 291 -13.59 -4.48 -2.92
N ALA A 292 -12.79 -4.75 -3.96
CA ALA A 292 -12.61 -3.81 -5.08
C ALA A 292 -13.94 -3.53 -5.81
N TRP A 293 -14.78 -4.55 -6.02
CA TRP A 293 -16.09 -4.38 -6.62
C TRP A 293 -17.04 -3.56 -5.75
N ALA A 294 -17.06 -3.82 -4.44
CA ALA A 294 -17.86 -3.06 -3.49
C ALA A 294 -17.49 -1.57 -3.51
N MET A 295 -16.18 -1.25 -3.52
CA MET A 295 -15.69 0.12 -3.64
C MET A 295 -16.12 0.78 -4.96
N LEU A 296 -16.06 0.05 -6.08
CA LEU A 296 -16.50 0.56 -7.38
C LEU A 296 -18.01 0.84 -7.43
N ASP A 297 -18.82 0.03 -6.76
CA ASP A 297 -20.27 0.27 -6.72
C ASP A 297 -20.63 1.42 -5.78
N GLU A 298 -19.96 1.54 -4.63
CA GLU A 298 -20.17 2.66 -3.71
C GLU A 298 -19.81 4.01 -4.38
N THR A 299 -18.66 4.07 -5.06
CA THR A 299 -18.24 5.25 -5.83
C THR A 299 -19.25 5.60 -6.92
N LYS A 300 -19.75 4.62 -7.69
CA LYS A 300 -20.84 4.84 -8.66
C LYS A 300 -22.09 5.43 -8.00
N HIS A 301 -22.48 4.93 -6.81
CA HIS A 301 -23.64 5.43 -6.09
C HIS A 301 -23.45 6.87 -5.62
N GLN A 302 -22.27 7.21 -5.07
CA GLN A 302 -21.95 8.57 -4.66
C GLN A 302 -21.95 9.54 -5.85
N VAL A 303 -21.38 9.15 -7.00
CA VAL A 303 -21.41 9.96 -8.22
C VAL A 303 -22.84 10.19 -8.72
N LYS A 304 -23.68 9.15 -8.72
CA LYS A 304 -25.11 9.28 -9.08
C LYS A 304 -25.86 10.19 -8.11
N ALA A 305 -25.62 10.07 -6.81
CA ALA A 305 -26.23 10.91 -5.78
C ALA A 305 -25.82 12.38 -5.96
N LEU A 306 -24.53 12.64 -6.16
CA LEU A 306 -24.00 13.98 -6.42
C LEU A 306 -24.64 14.60 -7.67
N LYS A 307 -24.68 13.85 -8.79
CA LYS A 307 -25.32 14.30 -10.04
C LYS A 307 -26.79 14.66 -9.82
N LYS A 308 -27.52 13.88 -9.01
CA LYS A 308 -28.92 14.14 -8.67
C LYS A 308 -29.09 15.39 -7.81
N THR A 309 -28.26 15.58 -6.80
CA THR A 309 -28.27 16.77 -5.91
C THR A 309 -27.93 18.03 -6.71
N THR A 310 -26.90 18.00 -7.54
CA THR A 310 -26.53 19.12 -8.42
C THR A 310 -27.66 19.46 -9.39
N THR A 311 -28.29 18.45 -10.02
CA THR A 311 -29.44 18.66 -10.92
C THR A 311 -30.65 19.28 -10.18
N ARG A 312 -30.90 18.90 -8.93
CA ARG A 312 -31.98 19.48 -8.10
C ARG A 312 -31.68 20.92 -7.71
N LEU A 313 -30.45 21.25 -7.32
CA LEU A 313 -30.04 22.62 -7.00
C LEU A 313 -30.18 23.55 -8.22
N ILE A 314 -29.83 23.06 -9.42
CA ILE A 314 -30.03 23.77 -10.69
C ILE A 314 -31.52 24.00 -10.99
N HIS A 315 -32.39 23.07 -10.60
CA HIS A 315 -33.83 23.17 -10.86
C HIS A 315 -34.59 23.97 -9.79
N GLN A 316 -34.09 24.01 -8.54
CA GLN A 316 -34.69 24.75 -7.43
C GLN A 316 -34.25 26.22 -7.37
N GLN A 317 -33.10 26.58 -7.94
CA GLN A 317 -32.79 27.98 -8.18
C GLN A 317 -33.58 28.45 -9.40
N ALA A 318 -34.47 29.42 -9.20
CA ALA A 318 -34.95 30.29 -10.27
C ALA A 318 -33.75 31.11 -10.78
N LEU A 319 -32.86 30.45 -11.51
CA LEU A 319 -31.67 31.06 -12.11
C LEU A 319 -32.16 32.13 -13.07
N THR A 320 -31.75 33.38 -12.83
CA THR A 320 -31.87 34.45 -13.83
C THR A 320 -31.22 33.99 -15.14
N GLU A 321 -31.72 34.44 -16.30
CA GLU A 321 -31.22 33.98 -17.61
C GLU A 321 -29.69 34.06 -17.73
N GLU A 322 -29.07 35.07 -17.12
CA GLU A 322 -27.62 35.26 -17.10
C GLU A 322 -26.88 34.12 -16.37
N GLN A 323 -27.42 33.65 -15.25
CA GLN A 323 -26.84 32.54 -14.48
C GLN A 323 -27.04 31.20 -15.22
N ARG A 324 -28.17 31.04 -15.92
CA ARG A 324 -28.45 29.87 -16.76
C ARG A 324 -27.45 29.78 -17.93
N LEU A 325 -27.14 30.91 -18.55
CA LEU A 325 -26.17 30.99 -19.65
C LEU A 325 -24.73 30.74 -19.17
N ARG A 326 -24.33 31.30 -18.02
CA ARG A 326 -23.01 31.04 -17.42
C ARG A 326 -22.85 29.58 -17.02
N TYR A 327 -23.88 28.97 -16.44
CA TYR A 327 -23.89 27.54 -16.10
C TYR A 327 -23.84 26.65 -17.36
N GLN A 328 -24.58 26.98 -18.42
CA GLN A 328 -24.49 26.27 -19.70
C GLN A 328 -23.09 26.34 -20.31
N ARG A 329 -22.42 27.50 -20.24
CA ARG A 329 -21.03 27.64 -20.69
C ARG A 329 -20.06 26.83 -19.85
N ALA A 330 -20.21 26.83 -18.53
CA ALA A 330 -19.40 25.99 -17.64
C ALA A 330 -19.62 24.50 -17.91
N ARG A 331 -20.87 24.07 -18.11
CA ARG A 331 -21.21 22.69 -18.47
C ARG A 331 -20.67 22.29 -19.83
N GLN A 332 -20.72 23.19 -20.82
CA GLN A 332 -20.10 22.97 -22.13
C GLN A 332 -18.58 22.85 -22.02
N ALA A 333 -17.93 23.73 -21.27
CA ALA A 333 -16.49 23.69 -21.02
C ALA A 333 -16.05 22.38 -20.33
N VAL A 334 -16.81 21.92 -19.34
CA VAL A 334 -16.57 20.62 -18.68
C VAL A 334 -16.78 19.47 -19.66
N SER A 335 -17.86 19.48 -20.45
CA SER A 335 -18.10 18.45 -21.46
C SER A 335 -17.05 18.42 -22.58
N SER A 336 -16.50 19.59 -22.96
CA SER A 336 -15.44 19.67 -23.96
C SER A 336 -14.11 19.20 -23.39
N LEU A 337 -13.82 19.48 -22.12
CA LEU A 337 -12.66 18.92 -21.42
C LEU A 337 -12.77 17.40 -21.30
N GLU A 338 -13.97 16.88 -21.05
CA GLU A 338 -14.20 15.44 -20.96
C GLU A 338 -14.08 14.73 -22.31
N LEU A 339 -14.53 15.37 -23.40
CA LEU A 339 -14.28 14.91 -24.76
C LEU A 339 -12.79 14.97 -25.14
N GLN A 340 -12.10 16.09 -24.83
CA GLN A 340 -10.66 16.21 -25.05
C GLN A 340 -9.87 15.15 -24.28
N TRP A 341 -10.28 14.88 -23.04
CA TRP A 341 -9.67 13.84 -22.23
C TRP A 341 -9.93 12.45 -22.81
N GLN A 342 -11.15 12.16 -23.29
CA GLN A 342 -11.45 10.89 -23.95
C GLN A 342 -10.64 10.70 -25.23
N ASP A 343 -10.42 11.77 -26.00
CA ASP A 343 -9.62 11.72 -27.21
C ASP A 343 -8.12 11.58 -26.90
N GLN A 344 -7.59 12.33 -25.92
CA GLN A 344 -6.21 12.12 -25.43
C GLN A 344 -6.00 10.70 -24.91
N ARG A 345 -6.99 10.14 -24.19
CA ARG A 345 -6.93 8.75 -23.72
C ARG A 345 -6.92 7.76 -24.88
N LYS A 346 -7.69 7.99 -25.94
CA LYS A 346 -7.66 7.15 -27.15
C LYS A 346 -6.33 7.25 -27.88
N GLU A 347 -5.76 8.45 -27.99
CA GLU A 347 -4.45 8.72 -28.59
C GLU A 347 -3.35 7.96 -27.82
N TYR A 348 -3.35 8.08 -26.49
CA TYR A 348 -2.41 7.40 -25.61
C TYR A 348 -2.54 5.87 -25.68
N LEU A 349 -3.77 5.35 -25.75
CA LEU A 349 -4.02 3.91 -25.94
C LEU A 349 -3.56 3.42 -27.33
N LYS A 350 -3.67 4.25 -28.37
CA LYS A 350 -3.12 3.94 -29.70
C LYS A 350 -1.60 3.93 -29.68
N GLU A 351 -0.94 4.88 -29.02
CA GLU A 351 0.51 4.90 -28.84
C GLU A 351 1.00 3.66 -28.09
N ILE A 352 0.35 3.29 -26.98
CA ILE A 352 0.66 2.06 -26.24
C ILE A 352 0.52 0.83 -27.15
N ARG A 353 -0.56 0.74 -27.94
CA ARG A 353 -0.74 -0.37 -28.90
C ARG A 353 0.35 -0.40 -29.96
N LYS A 354 0.78 0.77 -30.45
CA LYS A 354 1.87 0.91 -31.43
C LYS A 354 3.23 0.54 -30.83
N SER A 355 3.48 0.86 -29.56
CA SER A 355 4.67 0.44 -28.82
C SER A 355 4.68 -1.08 -28.56
N LEU A 356 3.52 -1.69 -28.33
CA LEU A 356 3.37 -3.13 -28.19
C LEU A 356 3.52 -3.87 -29.53
N SER A 357 3.08 -3.29 -30.66
CA SER A 357 3.25 -3.89 -32.00
C SER A 357 4.67 -3.71 -32.57
N ASN A 358 5.45 -2.77 -32.05
CA ASN A 358 6.84 -2.53 -32.45
C ASN A 358 7.86 -3.25 -31.55
N GLN A 359 7.43 -4.13 -30.64
CA GLN A 359 8.35 -5.09 -30.03
C GLN A 359 8.67 -6.17 -31.07
N PRO A 360 9.95 -6.42 -31.40
CA PRO A 360 10.31 -7.48 -32.34
C PRO A 360 9.89 -8.84 -31.77
N ASP A 361 9.26 -9.66 -32.61
CA ASP A 361 8.98 -11.07 -32.33
C ASP A 361 10.28 -11.79 -31.95
N PRO A 362 10.36 -12.51 -30.82
CA PRO A 362 11.55 -13.27 -30.43
C PRO A 362 11.75 -14.57 -31.24
N ALA A 363 11.14 -14.72 -32.42
CA ALA A 363 11.05 -15.98 -33.15
C ALA A 363 11.77 -16.01 -34.53
N GLY A 364 12.80 -15.18 -34.74
CA GLY A 364 13.41 -15.03 -36.08
C GLY A 364 14.93 -14.86 -36.13
N ALA A 365 15.68 -15.29 -35.11
CA ALA A 365 17.14 -15.23 -35.12
C ALA A 365 17.74 -16.60 -34.79
N ASP A 366 17.57 -17.56 -35.71
CA ASP A 366 18.42 -18.75 -35.86
C ASP A 366 18.19 -19.36 -37.25
N ALA A 367 18.70 -18.70 -38.28
CA ALA A 367 18.99 -19.29 -39.60
C ALA A 367 19.85 -18.34 -40.44
N GLY A 368 21.17 -18.52 -40.40
CA GLY A 368 22.10 -17.92 -41.36
C GLY A 368 23.38 -17.40 -40.71
N GLY A 369 24.43 -18.22 -40.71
CA GLY A 369 25.78 -17.87 -40.26
C GLY A 369 26.57 -19.11 -39.89
#